data_AF-A0A562WMV6-F1
#
_entry.id   AF-A0A562WMV6-F1
#
_cell.length_a   1.000
_cell.length_b   1.000
_cell.length_c   1.000
_cell.angle_alpha   90.00
_cell.angle_beta   90.00
_cell.angle_gamma   90.00
#
_symmetry.space_group_name_H-M   'P 1'
#
loop_
_entity.id
_entity.type
_entity.pdbx_description
1 polymer ?
#
loop_
_entity_poly.entity_id
_entity_poly.type
_entity_poly.pdbx_seq_one_letter_code
_entity_poly.pdbx_strand_id
1 'polypeptide(L)'
;MLTAALLCCGGLAMVGGEERPKDSRTAVAGAGRDALPEPTAPVSLAPADPPSTSPTLTPPPSTAPAPTASPVVEVRTVTATQRLPHGVRTVKDSSLAEGKRVVRTRGVDGERTLTYQVTVTDGVQTGRKLVRSVVTRKPVTEVVAVGTRPARSCDPNYSGCVPIASDVDCAGGGGNGPAYVSGPVRVIGSDIYDLDRDNDGYGCDD
;
A
#
# COMPACT_ATOMS: atom_id res chain seq x y z
N MET A 1 -38.60 17.39 9.80
CA MET A 1 -38.49 17.25 8.34
C MET A 1 -38.39 18.64 7.74
N LEU A 2 -37.36 18.93 6.94
CA LEU A 2 -37.42 20.02 5.99
C LEU A 2 -36.49 19.68 4.83
N THR A 3 -37.08 19.54 3.64
CA THR A 3 -36.41 19.04 2.44
C THR A 3 -35.99 20.23 1.59
N ALA A 4 -34.69 20.35 1.29
CA ALA A 4 -34.17 21.31 0.32
C ALA A 4 -33.45 20.55 -0.79
N ALA A 5 -34.21 20.16 -1.82
CA ALA A 5 -33.66 19.65 -3.06
C ALA A 5 -33.54 20.83 -4.04
N LEU A 6 -32.32 21.14 -4.48
CA LEU A 6 -32.09 21.86 -5.74
C LEU A 6 -31.35 20.93 -6.69
N LEU A 7 -31.84 20.85 -7.92
CA LEU A 7 -31.45 19.88 -8.94
C LEU A 7 -31.08 20.63 -10.23
N CYS A 8 -30.16 20.05 -11.01
CA CYS A 8 -29.80 20.44 -12.38
C CYS A 8 -29.02 21.76 -12.58
N CYS A 9 -28.23 21.92 -13.65
CA CYS A 9 -27.71 20.94 -14.63
C CYS A 9 -26.56 21.54 -15.48
N GLY A 10 -25.74 20.67 -16.09
CA GLY A 10 -24.71 21.04 -17.08
C GLY A 10 -23.29 21.19 -16.50
N GLY A 11 -22.21 20.80 -17.18
CA GLY A 11 -22.15 20.15 -18.50
C GLY A 11 -20.73 19.63 -18.81
N LEU A 12 -20.70 18.49 -19.50
CA LEU A 12 -19.57 17.69 -19.95
C LEU A 12 -18.32 18.44 -20.48
N ALA A 13 -17.13 18.04 -20.03
CA ALA A 13 -15.89 18.14 -20.81
C ALA A 13 -14.93 16.99 -20.46
N MET A 14 -14.83 15.99 -21.35
CA MET A 14 -13.78 14.96 -21.29
C MET A 14 -12.62 15.39 -22.19
N VAL A 15 -11.42 15.55 -21.64
CA VAL A 15 -10.17 15.65 -22.40
C VAL A 15 -9.24 14.57 -21.90
N GLY A 16 -8.84 13.67 -22.81
CA GLY A 16 -7.84 12.64 -22.54
C GLY A 16 -6.43 13.21 -22.61
N GLY A 17 -5.61 12.88 -21.61
CA GLY A 17 -4.17 13.12 -21.60
C GLY A 17 -3.44 11.80 -21.42
N GLU A 18 -2.98 11.20 -22.52
CA GLU A 18 -2.12 10.01 -22.51
C GLU A 18 -0.68 10.43 -22.13
N GLU A 19 -0.42 10.56 -20.84
CA GLU A 19 0.87 10.98 -20.28
C GLU A 19 1.93 9.88 -20.44
N ARG A 20 2.73 9.97 -21.51
CA ARG A 20 3.93 9.16 -21.72
C ARG A 20 5.04 9.53 -20.71
N PRO A 21 5.53 8.60 -19.87
CA PRO A 21 6.81 8.78 -19.18
C PRO A 21 7.96 8.69 -20.21
N LYS A 22 8.89 9.64 -20.15
CA LYS A 22 10.13 9.61 -20.95
C LYS A 22 11.16 8.72 -20.26
N ASP A 23 11.59 7.65 -20.91
CA ASP A 23 12.80 6.91 -20.51
C ASP A 23 14.05 7.76 -20.70
N SER A 24 14.55 8.34 -19.60
CA SER A 24 15.82 9.05 -19.57
C SER A 24 16.99 8.07 -19.47
N ARG A 25 17.61 7.78 -20.62
CA ARG A 25 18.86 7.01 -20.71
C ARG A 25 19.98 7.68 -19.89
N THR A 26 20.72 6.89 -19.13
CA THR A 26 22.12 7.17 -18.78
C THR A 26 22.91 5.88 -18.95
N ALA A 27 23.98 5.93 -19.73
CA ALA A 27 24.84 4.79 -20.04
C ALA A 27 26.27 5.08 -19.61
N VAL A 28 26.94 4.10 -19.01
CA VAL A 28 28.40 4.03 -18.83
C VAL A 28 28.84 2.60 -19.18
N ALA A 29 30.05 2.48 -19.73
CA ALA A 29 30.43 1.41 -20.65
C ALA A 29 31.19 0.20 -20.03
N GLY A 30 31.28 -0.89 -20.80
CA GLY A 30 32.24 -1.98 -20.59
C GLY A 30 32.16 -3.08 -21.67
N ALA A 31 33.22 -3.21 -22.48
CA ALA A 31 33.70 -4.31 -23.34
C ALA A 31 32.76 -5.49 -23.78
N GLY A 32 32.88 -6.09 -24.98
CA GLY A 32 33.75 -5.80 -26.13
C GLY A 32 33.92 -6.99 -27.10
N ARG A 33 33.88 -6.68 -28.42
CA ARG A 33 34.47 -7.41 -29.57
C ARG A 33 33.88 -8.77 -30.02
N ASP A 34 34.28 -9.14 -31.25
CA ASP A 34 34.01 -10.36 -32.04
C ASP A 34 32.53 -10.55 -32.48
N ALA A 35 32.06 -10.10 -33.65
CA ALA A 35 32.55 -10.16 -35.04
C ALA A 35 32.55 -11.58 -35.67
N LEU A 36 31.58 -11.83 -36.58
CA LEU A 36 31.74 -12.21 -38.00
C LEU A 36 30.35 -12.61 -38.61
N PRO A 37 30.15 -12.68 -39.96
CA PRO A 37 29.03 -11.96 -40.60
C PRO A 37 27.96 -12.81 -41.30
N GLU A 38 26.90 -12.13 -41.77
CA GLU A 38 25.97 -12.59 -42.82
C GLU A 38 26.69 -12.79 -44.18
N PRO A 39 26.04 -13.49 -45.14
CA PRO A 39 25.54 -12.70 -46.28
C PRO A 39 24.15 -13.07 -46.84
N THR A 40 23.52 -12.02 -47.36
CA THR A 40 22.31 -11.85 -48.16
C THR A 40 22.06 -12.78 -49.37
N ALA A 41 20.78 -13.14 -49.56
CA ALA A 41 19.94 -13.00 -50.79
C ALA A 41 20.36 -13.73 -52.12
N PRO A 42 19.50 -13.91 -53.17
CA PRO A 42 18.23 -13.22 -53.44
C PRO A 42 17.05 -14.08 -53.99
N VAL A 43 15.98 -13.37 -54.39
CA VAL A 43 14.67 -13.81 -54.94
C VAL A 43 14.73 -14.08 -56.46
N SER A 44 13.94 -15.02 -56.99
CA SER A 44 13.36 -14.93 -58.35
C SER A 44 12.11 -15.81 -58.56
N LEU A 45 11.41 -15.63 -59.69
CA LEU A 45 10.00 -15.99 -59.94
C LEU A 45 9.78 -17.28 -60.80
N ALA A 46 8.50 -17.69 -60.86
CA ALA A 46 7.86 -18.80 -61.60
C ALA A 46 8.02 -18.71 -63.17
N PRO A 47 7.50 -19.61 -64.06
CA PRO A 47 6.38 -20.58 -63.87
C PRO A 47 6.38 -21.94 -64.67
N ALA A 48 5.25 -22.67 -64.55
CA ALA A 48 4.62 -23.63 -65.49
C ALA A 48 5.07 -25.12 -65.59
N ASP A 49 4.07 -26.02 -65.57
CA ASP A 49 4.11 -27.48 -65.85
C ASP A 49 4.15 -27.81 -67.37
N PRO A 50 4.10 -29.09 -67.86
CA PRO A 50 4.30 -30.43 -67.27
C PRO A 50 5.44 -31.17 -68.08
N PRO A 51 5.49 -32.51 -68.37
CA PRO A 51 4.79 -33.70 -67.85
C PRO A 51 5.66 -34.95 -67.50
N SER A 52 5.07 -35.83 -66.68
CA SER A 52 5.11 -37.31 -66.68
C SER A 52 6.31 -38.10 -67.28
N THR A 53 7.00 -38.85 -66.42
CA THR A 53 7.28 -40.29 -66.63
C THR A 53 7.52 -40.97 -65.27
N SER A 54 6.78 -42.04 -64.97
CA SER A 54 6.93 -42.79 -63.71
C SER A 54 7.92 -43.95 -63.86
N PRO A 55 9.03 -44.00 -63.12
CA PRO A 55 9.73 -45.25 -62.83
C PRO A 55 9.06 -45.97 -61.65
N THR A 56 8.81 -47.27 -61.82
CA THR A 56 8.29 -48.15 -60.76
C THR A 56 9.26 -48.21 -59.59
N LEU A 57 8.87 -47.64 -58.45
CA LEU A 57 9.53 -47.89 -57.17
C LEU A 57 8.69 -48.87 -56.36
N THR A 58 9.32 -49.99 -56.00
CA THR A 58 8.82 -50.98 -55.05
C THR A 58 8.27 -50.28 -53.81
N PRO A 59 7.03 -50.57 -53.35
CA PRO A 59 6.55 -49.98 -52.12
C PRO A 59 7.47 -50.43 -50.97
N PRO A 60 7.96 -49.50 -50.12
CA PRO A 60 8.69 -49.89 -48.92
C PRO A 60 7.79 -50.78 -48.04
N PRO A 61 8.37 -51.63 -47.17
CA PRO A 61 7.56 -52.38 -46.21
C PRO A 61 6.67 -51.39 -45.46
N SER A 62 5.35 -51.62 -45.49
CA SER A 62 4.41 -50.75 -44.82
C SER A 62 4.69 -50.80 -43.33
N THR A 63 5.35 -49.76 -42.82
CA THR A 63 5.49 -49.53 -41.38
C THR A 63 4.09 -49.28 -40.87
N ALA A 64 3.44 -50.33 -40.36
CA ALA A 64 2.17 -50.20 -39.68
C ALA A 64 2.32 -49.10 -38.62
N PRO A 65 1.39 -48.12 -38.56
CA PRO A 65 1.51 -47.04 -37.60
C PRO A 65 1.65 -47.63 -36.20
N ALA A 66 2.74 -47.30 -35.52
CA ALA A 66 2.93 -47.71 -34.14
C ALA A 66 1.70 -47.30 -33.32
N PRO A 67 1.16 -48.16 -32.43
CA PRO A 67 -0.06 -47.85 -31.72
C PRO A 67 0.14 -46.56 -30.94
N THR A 68 -0.67 -45.54 -31.27
CA THR A 68 -0.62 -44.25 -30.58
C THR A 68 -0.87 -44.49 -29.10
N ALA A 69 0.16 -44.25 -28.27
CA ALA A 69 0.03 -44.42 -26.83
C ALA A 69 -1.12 -43.54 -26.32
N SER A 70 -2.02 -44.14 -25.55
CA SER A 70 -3.10 -43.38 -24.91
C SER A 70 -2.49 -42.47 -23.82
N PRO A 71 -2.94 -41.21 -23.71
CA PRO A 71 -2.35 -40.26 -22.78
C PRO A 71 -2.55 -40.72 -21.33
N VAL A 72 -1.49 -40.64 -20.52
CA VAL A 72 -1.54 -41.03 -19.11
C VAL A 72 -2.09 -39.87 -18.30
N VAL A 73 -3.32 -40.04 -17.79
CA VAL A 73 -3.98 -39.06 -16.92
C VAL A 73 -3.81 -39.45 -15.46
N GLU A 74 -3.21 -38.58 -14.67
CA GLU A 74 -3.03 -38.75 -13.23
C GLU A 74 -3.70 -37.61 -12.46
N VAL A 75 -4.31 -37.93 -11.32
CA VAL A 75 -4.95 -36.95 -10.44
C VAL A 75 -4.27 -36.97 -9.07
N ARG A 76 -3.66 -35.85 -8.69
CA ARG A 76 -2.92 -35.69 -7.42
C ARG A 76 -3.58 -34.64 -6.53
N THR A 77 -3.37 -34.78 -5.22
CA THR A 77 -3.78 -33.77 -4.23
C THR A 77 -2.57 -32.94 -3.82
N VAL A 78 -2.67 -31.61 -3.91
CA VAL A 78 -1.60 -30.67 -3.57
C VAL A 78 -2.12 -29.62 -2.58
N THR A 79 -1.37 -29.34 -1.53
CA THR A 79 -1.67 -28.28 -0.55
C THR A 79 -0.85 -27.02 -0.82
N ALA A 80 -1.47 -25.85 -0.69
CA ALA A 80 -0.79 -24.56 -0.68
C ALA A 80 -1.25 -23.71 0.51
N THR A 81 -0.37 -22.87 1.04
CA THR A 81 -0.68 -21.91 2.11
C THR A 81 -0.97 -20.54 1.51
N GLN A 82 -2.07 -19.92 1.94
CA GLN A 82 -2.45 -18.56 1.60
C GLN A 82 -2.45 -17.70 2.87
N ARG A 83 -1.71 -16.59 2.88
CA ARG A 83 -1.73 -15.58 3.94
C ARG A 83 -3.11 -14.91 4.03
N LEU A 84 -3.61 -14.71 5.24
CA LEU A 84 -4.81 -13.94 5.54
C LEU A 84 -4.39 -12.65 6.26
N PRO A 85 -4.41 -11.48 5.59
CA PRO A 85 -4.04 -10.22 6.22
C PRO A 85 -4.80 -9.95 7.52
N HIS A 86 -4.12 -9.42 8.52
CA HIS A 86 -4.79 -8.91 9.71
C HIS A 86 -5.55 -7.61 9.44
N GLY A 87 -6.64 -7.39 10.19
CA GLY A 87 -7.32 -6.10 10.25
C GLY A 87 -6.68 -5.17 11.26
N VAL A 88 -7.03 -3.88 11.20
CA VAL A 88 -6.62 -2.85 12.18
C VAL A 88 -7.87 -2.32 12.88
N ARG A 89 -7.81 -2.15 14.20
CA ARG A 89 -8.85 -1.54 15.03
C ARG A 89 -8.27 -0.34 15.77
N THR A 90 -8.87 0.82 15.55
CA THR A 90 -8.52 2.05 16.27
C THR A 90 -9.31 2.15 17.58
N VAL A 91 -8.66 2.61 18.65
CA VAL A 91 -9.28 2.89 19.96
C VAL A 91 -8.89 4.30 20.39
N LYS A 92 -9.84 5.09 20.90
CA LYS A 92 -9.57 6.42 21.47
C LYS A 92 -8.94 6.28 22.85
N ASP A 93 -7.93 7.08 23.15
CA ASP A 93 -7.15 7.00 24.39
C ASP A 93 -6.88 8.40 24.96
N SER A 94 -7.55 8.77 26.05
CA SER A 94 -7.41 10.07 26.71
C SER A 94 -6.15 10.21 27.58
N SER A 95 -5.32 9.17 27.71
CA SER A 95 -3.99 9.31 28.33
C SER A 95 -2.96 9.89 27.35
N LEU A 96 -3.11 9.54 26.07
CA LEU A 96 -2.23 9.97 24.98
C LEU A 96 -2.63 11.37 24.48
N ALA A 97 -1.64 12.22 24.26
CA ALA A 97 -1.80 13.53 23.60
C ALA A 97 -2.50 13.38 22.23
N GLU A 98 -3.34 14.34 21.89
CA GLU A 98 -4.15 14.31 20.67
C GLU A 98 -3.31 14.04 19.41
N GLY A 99 -3.82 13.19 18.53
CA GLY A 99 -3.13 12.74 17.31
C GLY A 99 -2.00 11.72 17.53
N LYS A 100 -1.46 11.55 18.75
CA LYS A 100 -0.42 10.55 19.03
C LYS A 100 -0.95 9.13 18.81
N ARG A 101 -0.22 8.32 18.04
CA ARG A 101 -0.55 6.92 17.76
C ARG A 101 0.38 5.97 18.52
N VAL A 102 -0.19 4.92 19.11
CA VAL A 102 0.55 3.85 19.79
C VAL A 102 -0.08 2.50 19.48
N VAL A 103 0.70 1.54 18.98
CA VAL A 103 0.24 0.16 18.83
C VAL A 103 0.17 -0.49 20.22
N ARG A 104 -1.04 -0.87 20.64
CA ARG A 104 -1.32 -1.57 21.92
C ARG A 104 -1.29 -3.09 21.76
N THR A 105 -1.60 -3.59 20.57
CA THR A 105 -1.51 -5.02 20.24
C THR A 105 -1.07 -5.11 18.78
N ARG A 106 0.07 -5.74 18.51
CA ARG A 106 0.59 -5.89 17.14
C ARG A 106 -0.30 -6.84 16.34
N GLY A 107 -0.58 -6.49 15.09
CA GLY A 107 -1.27 -7.39 14.17
C GLY A 107 -0.42 -8.60 13.78
N VAL A 108 -1.05 -9.75 13.59
CA VAL A 108 -0.41 -10.97 13.07
C VAL A 108 -1.31 -11.59 12.03
N ASP A 109 -0.78 -11.85 10.85
CA ASP A 109 -1.55 -12.45 9.77
C ASP A 109 -1.94 -13.90 10.08
N GLY A 110 -3.13 -14.27 9.62
CA GLY A 110 -3.57 -15.65 9.64
C GLY A 110 -3.08 -16.42 8.43
N GLU A 111 -3.47 -17.69 8.37
CA GLU A 111 -3.20 -18.57 7.25
C GLU A 111 -4.41 -19.43 6.92
N ARG A 112 -4.52 -19.73 5.63
CA ARG A 112 -5.50 -20.62 5.05
C ARG A 112 -4.78 -21.69 4.24
N THR A 113 -4.99 -22.96 4.58
CA THR A 113 -4.55 -24.08 3.76
C THR A 113 -5.60 -24.35 2.69
N LEU A 114 -5.14 -24.34 1.44
CA LEU A 114 -5.90 -24.64 0.25
C LEU A 114 -5.49 -26.02 -0.26
N THR A 115 -6.44 -26.93 -0.38
CA THR A 115 -6.23 -28.26 -0.97
C THR A 115 -6.78 -28.24 -2.39
N TYR A 116 -5.90 -28.52 -3.35
CA TYR A 116 -6.22 -28.60 -4.77
C TYR A 116 -6.17 -30.05 -5.25
N GLN A 117 -7.13 -30.41 -6.09
CA GLN A 117 -7.04 -31.55 -6.99
C GLN A 117 -6.39 -31.07 -8.28
N VAL A 118 -5.25 -31.65 -8.64
CA VAL A 118 -4.45 -31.30 -9.81
C VAL A 118 -4.54 -32.47 -10.78
N THR A 119 -4.95 -32.20 -12.02
CA THR A 119 -4.95 -33.16 -13.12
C THR A 119 -3.69 -32.95 -13.95
N VAL A 120 -2.98 -34.04 -14.19
CA VAL A 120 -1.76 -34.09 -14.98
C VAL A 120 -2.01 -35.04 -16.15
N THR A 121 -1.59 -34.67 -17.35
CA THR A 121 -1.67 -35.51 -18.55
C THR A 121 -0.28 -35.52 -19.19
N ASP A 122 0.29 -36.71 -19.37
CA ASP A 122 1.64 -36.91 -19.93
C ASP A 122 2.72 -36.05 -19.24
N GLY A 123 2.61 -35.93 -17.90
CA GLY A 123 3.52 -35.14 -17.06
C GLY A 123 3.22 -33.64 -16.98
N VAL A 124 2.31 -33.10 -17.83
CA VAL A 124 1.96 -31.67 -17.86
C VAL A 124 0.67 -31.41 -17.06
N GLN A 125 0.63 -30.36 -16.24
CA GLN A 125 -0.59 -29.97 -15.53
C GLN A 125 -1.66 -29.47 -16.50
N THR A 126 -2.73 -30.25 -16.70
CA THR A 126 -3.86 -29.93 -17.58
C THR A 126 -5.07 -29.37 -16.83
N GLY A 127 -5.14 -29.51 -15.50
CA GLY A 127 -6.23 -28.94 -14.71
C GLY A 127 -5.88 -28.71 -13.24
N ARG A 128 -6.57 -27.74 -12.61
CA ARG A 128 -6.48 -27.51 -11.17
C ARG A 128 -7.81 -27.04 -10.59
N LYS A 129 -8.34 -27.76 -9.60
CA LYS A 129 -9.60 -27.47 -8.91
C LYS A 129 -9.36 -27.31 -7.41
N LEU A 130 -9.86 -26.24 -6.80
CA LEU A 130 -9.88 -26.11 -5.33
C LEU A 130 -10.95 -27.06 -4.76
N VAL A 131 -10.56 -27.95 -3.86
CA VAL A 131 -11.46 -28.95 -3.24
C VAL A 131 -11.65 -28.74 -1.73
N ARG A 132 -10.71 -28.05 -1.06
CA ARG A 132 -10.86 -27.67 0.36
C ARG A 132 -10.18 -26.35 0.65
N SER A 133 -10.76 -25.57 1.55
CA SER A 133 -10.20 -24.32 2.06
C SER A 133 -10.44 -24.24 3.56
N VAL A 134 -9.38 -24.18 4.38
CA VAL A 134 -9.48 -24.16 5.84
C VAL A 134 -8.59 -23.06 6.39
N VAL A 135 -9.11 -22.22 7.28
CA VAL A 135 -8.31 -21.29 8.06
C VAL A 135 -7.58 -22.07 9.15
N THR A 136 -6.27 -22.25 9.00
CA THR A 136 -5.41 -23.00 9.93
C THR A 136 -4.84 -22.10 11.02
N ARG A 137 -4.65 -20.80 10.74
CA ARG A 137 -4.32 -19.77 11.73
C ARG A 137 -5.25 -18.58 11.54
N LYS A 138 -5.96 -18.15 12.59
CA LYS A 138 -6.78 -16.92 12.53
C LYS A 138 -5.88 -15.68 12.59
N PRO A 139 -6.15 -14.63 11.79
CA PRO A 139 -5.45 -13.37 11.96
C PRO A 139 -5.76 -12.73 13.32
N VAL A 140 -4.75 -12.09 13.91
CA VAL A 140 -4.85 -11.27 15.12
C VAL A 140 -4.92 -9.81 14.70
N THR A 141 -6.03 -9.14 15.03
CA THR A 141 -6.26 -7.72 14.73
C THR A 141 -5.25 -6.83 15.42
N GLU A 142 -4.61 -5.92 14.67
CA GLU A 142 -3.79 -4.86 15.26
C GLU A 142 -4.67 -3.86 16.01
N VAL A 143 -4.29 -3.48 17.23
CA VAL A 143 -4.99 -2.45 18.01
C VAL A 143 -4.11 -1.23 18.12
N VAL A 144 -4.56 -0.11 17.53
CA VAL A 144 -3.87 1.18 17.57
C VAL A 144 -4.67 2.12 18.47
N ALA A 145 -4.06 2.56 19.57
CA ALA A 145 -4.55 3.68 20.36
C ALA A 145 -4.25 5.00 19.62
N VAL A 146 -5.27 5.84 19.46
CA VAL A 146 -5.16 7.22 18.97
C VAL A 146 -5.49 8.14 20.14
N GLY A 147 -4.54 9.03 20.45
CA GLY A 147 -4.68 9.97 21.53
C GLY A 147 -5.78 11.00 21.30
N THR A 148 -6.50 11.31 22.36
CA THR A 148 -7.58 12.32 22.37
C THR A 148 -7.47 13.27 23.56
N ARG A 149 -6.30 13.37 24.20
CA ARG A 149 -6.06 14.38 25.24
C ARG A 149 -5.69 15.70 24.57
N PRO A 150 -6.54 16.75 24.66
CA PRO A 150 -6.28 18.00 23.99
C PRO A 150 -4.96 18.62 24.47
N ALA A 151 -4.34 19.42 23.61
CA ALA A 151 -3.29 20.33 24.03
C ALA A 151 -3.85 21.33 25.06
N ARG A 152 -3.00 21.82 25.97
CA ARG A 152 -3.36 22.98 26.79
C ARG A 152 -3.32 24.21 25.88
N SER A 153 -4.39 25.00 25.86
CA SER A 153 -4.36 26.34 25.26
C SER A 153 -3.62 27.27 26.20
N CYS A 154 -2.48 27.79 25.75
CA CYS A 154 -1.64 28.72 26.49
C CYS A 154 -1.83 30.13 25.92
N ASP A 155 -1.79 31.16 26.75
CA ASP A 155 -1.91 32.54 26.29
C ASP A 155 -0.65 32.99 25.52
N PRO A 156 -0.78 33.55 24.30
CA PRO A 156 0.37 33.91 23.47
C PRO A 156 1.13 35.16 23.96
N ASN A 157 0.62 35.92 24.92
CA ASN A 157 1.31 37.09 25.46
C ASN A 157 2.48 36.74 26.40
N TYR A 158 2.63 35.46 26.78
CA TYR A 158 3.58 35.02 27.80
C TYR A 158 4.41 33.82 27.34
N SER A 159 5.58 33.64 27.93
CA SER A 159 6.40 32.43 27.72
C SER A 159 5.86 31.24 28.52
N GLY A 160 6.15 30.02 28.08
CA GLY A 160 5.69 28.81 28.78
C GLY A 160 4.22 28.52 28.51
N CYS A 161 3.46 28.17 29.55
CA CYS A 161 2.01 27.93 29.42
C CYS A 161 1.21 28.58 30.53
N VAL A 162 1.00 29.90 30.41
CA VAL A 162 -0.04 30.63 31.13
C VAL A 162 -1.40 30.15 30.63
N PRO A 163 -2.32 29.65 31.48
CA PRO A 163 -3.64 29.23 31.06
C PRO A 163 -4.46 30.41 30.51
N ILE A 164 -5.22 30.21 29.43
CA ILE A 164 -6.18 31.21 28.98
C ILE A 164 -7.39 31.21 29.93
N ALA A 165 -7.53 32.26 30.73
CA ALA A 165 -8.61 32.47 31.69
C ALA A 165 -9.08 33.93 31.70
N SER A 166 -10.06 34.26 32.55
CA SER A 166 -10.46 35.66 32.79
C SER A 166 -9.47 36.43 33.65
N ASP A 167 -8.67 35.71 34.42
CA ASP A 167 -7.74 36.20 35.44
C ASP A 167 -6.78 35.03 35.77
N VAL A 168 -5.50 35.32 35.98
CA VAL A 168 -4.45 34.33 36.25
C VAL A 168 -3.49 34.90 37.28
N ASP A 169 -3.27 34.17 38.37
CA ASP A 169 -2.41 34.60 39.48
C ASP A 169 -1.06 33.86 39.52
N CYS A 170 -0.10 34.43 40.24
CA CYS A 170 1.12 33.74 40.62
C CYS A 170 0.86 32.64 41.68
N ALA A 171 1.25 31.40 41.37
CA ALA A 171 1.08 30.26 42.26
C ALA A 171 1.92 30.41 43.54
N GLY A 172 1.26 30.44 44.69
CA GLY A 172 1.88 30.69 46.00
C GLY A 172 1.69 32.11 46.52
N GLY A 173 1.23 33.04 45.68
CA GLY A 173 0.83 34.39 46.08
C GLY A 173 -0.56 34.44 46.73
N GLY A 174 -1.00 35.66 47.06
CA GLY A 174 -2.32 35.96 47.65
C GLY A 174 -3.48 36.05 46.66
N GLY A 175 -3.37 35.39 45.51
CA GLY A 175 -4.32 35.46 44.40
C GLY A 175 -5.74 35.01 44.74
N ASN A 176 -6.70 35.44 43.91
CA ASN A 176 -8.12 35.08 44.02
C ASN A 176 -8.74 34.63 42.69
N GLY A 177 -7.94 34.50 41.65
CA GLY A 177 -8.34 34.15 40.30
C GLY A 177 -8.71 32.67 40.13
N PRO A 178 -9.33 32.32 39.00
CA PRO A 178 -9.72 30.95 38.66
C PRO A 178 -8.56 30.07 38.17
N ALA A 179 -7.40 30.67 37.87
CA ALA A 179 -6.23 30.00 37.35
C ALA A 179 -4.95 30.55 38.00
N TYR A 180 -3.91 29.72 38.08
CA TYR A 180 -2.61 30.08 38.64
C TYR A 180 -1.50 29.56 37.74
N VAL A 181 -0.39 30.29 37.66
CA VAL A 181 0.84 29.88 36.96
C VAL A 181 2.03 29.91 37.92
N SER A 182 2.91 28.92 37.83
CA SER A 182 4.21 28.94 38.53
C SER A 182 5.24 29.57 37.63
N GLY A 183 5.87 30.66 38.08
CA GLY A 183 6.90 31.36 37.32
C GLY A 183 8.33 30.83 37.56
N PRO A 184 9.35 31.56 37.07
CA PRO A 184 9.24 32.84 36.34
C PRO A 184 8.58 32.67 34.96
N VAL A 185 7.74 33.63 34.58
CA VAL A 185 7.06 33.73 33.27
C VAL A 185 7.51 35.01 32.58
N ARG A 186 8.10 34.95 31.39
CA ARG A 186 8.48 36.15 30.63
C ARG A 186 7.29 36.72 29.84
N VAL A 187 7.07 38.04 29.91
CA VAL A 187 6.10 38.75 29.06
C VAL A 187 6.65 38.89 27.63
N ILE A 188 5.85 38.50 26.63
CA ILE A 188 6.17 38.53 25.20
C ILE A 188 5.34 39.60 24.46
N GLY A 189 4.05 39.70 24.80
CA GLY A 189 3.08 40.63 24.23
C GLY A 189 2.73 41.73 25.22
N SER A 190 1.45 41.79 25.61
CA SER A 190 0.97 42.66 26.68
C SER A 190 0.74 41.84 27.96
N ASP A 191 1.10 42.39 29.11
CA ASP A 191 0.67 41.81 30.38
C ASP A 191 -0.83 42.13 30.59
N ILE A 192 -1.67 41.11 30.36
CA ILE A 192 -3.14 41.21 30.44
C ILE A 192 -3.71 40.66 31.75
N TYR A 193 -2.86 40.03 32.56
CA TYR A 193 -3.17 39.42 33.86
C TYR A 193 -2.36 40.06 35.00
N ASP A 194 -1.67 41.18 34.76
CA ASP A 194 -0.83 41.91 35.73
C ASP A 194 0.16 41.00 36.51
N LEU A 195 0.81 40.06 35.80
CA LEU A 195 1.79 39.11 36.36
C LEU A 195 3.18 39.73 36.59
N ASP A 196 3.55 40.73 35.78
CA ASP A 196 4.81 41.48 35.78
C ASP A 196 4.55 42.86 36.40
N ARG A 197 4.42 42.88 37.74
CA ARG A 197 3.92 44.06 38.47
C ARG A 197 4.96 45.20 38.55
N ASP A 198 6.25 44.91 38.43
CA ASP A 198 7.33 45.91 38.42
C ASP A 198 7.80 46.31 37.01
N ASN A 199 7.30 45.64 35.96
CA ASN A 199 7.57 45.89 34.53
C ASN A 199 9.03 45.62 34.12
N ASP A 200 9.64 44.57 34.67
CA ASP A 200 11.00 44.14 34.34
C ASP A 200 11.05 43.23 33.08
N GLY A 201 9.90 42.65 32.70
CA GLY A 201 9.73 41.70 31.60
C GLY A 201 9.49 40.25 32.05
N TYR A 202 9.57 39.97 33.35
CA TYR A 202 9.24 38.71 33.99
C TYR A 202 8.13 38.90 35.03
N GLY A 203 7.36 37.85 35.26
CA GLY A 203 6.31 37.81 36.26
C GLY A 203 6.31 36.49 37.01
N CYS A 204 5.80 36.52 38.24
CA CYS A 204 5.82 35.41 39.17
C CYS A 204 7.23 34.83 39.46
N ASP A 205 8.22 35.71 39.53
CA ASP A 205 9.63 35.42 39.82
C ASP A 205 10.06 35.75 41.26
N ASP A 206 9.17 36.35 42.06
CA ASP A 206 9.22 36.54 43.53
C ASP A 206 9.10 35.22 44.34
#